data_AF-A0A0R2F0Z9-F1
#
_entry.id   AF-A0A0R2F0Z9-F1
#
_cell.length_a   1.000
_cell.length_b   1.000
_cell.length_c   1.000
_cell.angle_alpha   90.00
_cell.angle_beta   90.00
_cell.angle_gamma   90.00
#
_symmetry.space_group_name_H-M   'P 1'
#
loop_
_entity.id
_entity.type
_entity.pdbx_description
1 polymer ?
#
loop_
_entity_poly.entity_id
_entity_poly.type
_entity_poly.pdbx_seq_one_letter_code
_entity_poly.pdbx_strand_id
1 'polypeptide(L)' 'MDLVSYLKDQIDFLTEQFNQAESDKDITMKYIVESRLDEAKKIQKAIDDGEITSLN' A
#
# COMPACT_ATOMS: atom_id res chain seq x y z
N MET A 1 9.73 -2.57 15.00
CA MET A 1 8.71 -2.07 14.07
C MET A 1 7.52 -3.01 14.20
N ASP A 2 6.35 -2.53 14.60
CA ASP A 2 5.14 -3.37 14.62
C ASP A 2 4.59 -3.53 13.20
N LEU A 3 3.82 -4.59 12.95
CA LEU A 3 3.33 -4.89 11.59
C LEU A 3 2.39 -3.81 11.02
N VAL A 4 1.68 -3.06 11.87
CA VAL A 4 0.81 -1.97 11.42
C VAL A 4 1.65 -0.79 10.96
N SER A 5 2.72 -0.46 11.69
CA SER A 5 3.72 0.54 11.27
C SER A 5 4.39 0.14 9.96
N TYR A 6 4.75 -1.14 9.79
CA TYR A 6 5.30 -1.63 8.52
C TYR A 6 4.30 -1.50 7.35
N LEU A 7 3.02 -1.80 7.57
CA LEU A 7 1.98 -1.64 6.56
C LEU A 7 1.81 -0.16 6.14
N LYS A 8 1.87 0.77 7.12
CA LYS A 8 1.82 2.20 6.84
C LYS A 8 3.02 2.65 6.01
N ASP A 9 4.23 2.25 6.40
CA ASP A 9 5.45 2.55 5.65
C ASP A 9 5.37 1.99 4.21
N GLN A 10 4.78 0.80 4.03
CA GLN A 10 4.54 0.24 2.70
C GLN A 10 3.55 1.06 1.88
N ILE A 11 2.45 1.52 2.48
CA ILE A 11 1.45 2.35 1.80
C ILE A 11 2.09 3.67 1.35
N ASP A 12 2.89 4.30 2.21
CA ASP A 12 3.58 5.55 1.89
C ASP A 12 4.58 5.33 0.74
N PHE A 13 5.42 4.29 0.83
CA PHE A 13 6.36 3.92 -0.24
C PHE A 13 5.65 3.66 -1.57
N LEU A 14 4.58 2.86 -1.59
CA LEU A 14 3.82 2.56 -2.80
C LEU A 14 3.15 3.81 -3.37
N THR A 15 2.69 4.72 -2.52
CA THR A 15 2.13 6.01 -2.96
C THR A 15 3.18 6.87 -3.66
N GLU A 16 4.41 6.94 -3.12
CA GLU A 16 5.53 7.63 -3.77
C GLU A 16 5.88 6.99 -5.13
N GLN A 17 5.96 5.66 -5.19
CA GLN A 17 6.25 4.95 -6.45
C GLN A 17 5.16 5.15 -7.51
N PHE A 18 3.89 5.23 -7.10
CA PHE A 18 2.78 5.49 -8.02
C PHE A 18 2.92 6.89 -8.63
N ASN A 19 3.16 7.90 -7.79
CA ASN A 19 3.34 9.28 -8.23
C ASN A 19 4.55 9.43 -9.17
N GLN A 20 5.64 8.73 -8.85
CA GLN A 20 6.83 8.70 -9.71
C GLN A 20 6.52 8.05 -11.06
N ALA A 21 5.86 6.89 -11.07
CA ALA A 21 5.47 6.20 -12.31
C ALA A 21 4.51 7.05 -13.17
N GLU A 22 3.61 7.81 -12.54
CA GLU A 22 2.74 8.75 -13.23
C GLU A 22 3.51 9.92 -13.86
N SER A 23 4.47 10.49 -13.11
CA SER A 23 5.37 11.53 -13.62
C SER A 23 6.21 11.05 -14.80
N ASP A 24 6.76 9.84 -14.71
CA ASP A 24 7.62 9.24 -15.73
C ASP A 24 6.84 8.67 -16.92
N LYS A 25 5.50 8.67 -16.84
CA LYS A 25 4.59 8.03 -17.80
C LYS A 25 4.88 6.53 -17.97
N ASP A 26 5.40 5.88 -16.93
CA ASP A 26 5.58 4.44 -16.89
C ASP A 26 4.25 3.76 -16.54
N ILE A 27 3.46 3.49 -17.58
CA ILE A 27 2.14 2.88 -17.47
C ILE A 27 2.21 1.50 -16.80
N THR A 28 3.26 0.72 -17.08
CA THR A 28 3.39 -0.65 -16.55
C THR A 28 3.65 -0.60 -15.06
N MET A 29 4.59 0.23 -14.62
CA MET A 29 4.88 0.41 -13.20
C MET A 29 3.65 0.98 -12.47
N LYS A 30 2.97 1.97 -13.05
CA LYS A 30 1.75 2.55 -12.48
C LYS A 30 0.72 1.46 -12.16
N TYR A 31 0.40 0.57 -13.11
CA TYR A 31 -0.56 -0.51 -12.89
C TYR A 31 -0.13 -1.50 -11.80
N ILE A 32 1.16 -1.85 -11.76
CA ILE A 32 1.70 -2.78 -10.75
C ILE A 32 1.58 -2.16 -9.36
N VAL A 33 2.01 -0.91 -9.21
CA VAL A 33 2.01 -0.21 -7.93
C VAL A 33 0.58 0.08 -7.47
N GLU A 34 -0.32 0.45 -8.38
CA GLU A 34 -1.74 0.65 -8.09
C GLU A 34 -2.38 -0.61 -7.49
N SER A 35 -2.15 -1.77 -8.12
CA SER A 35 -2.65 -3.06 -7.63
C SER A 35 -2.16 -3.37 -6.20
N ARG A 36 -0.86 -3.13 -5.93
CA ARG A 36 -0.27 -3.35 -4.60
C ARG A 36 -0.76 -2.36 -3.56
N LEU A 37 -0.93 -1.10 -3.95
CA LEU A 37 -1.46 -0.06 -3.08
C LEU A 37 -2.90 -0.36 -2.68
N ASP A 38 -3.71 -0.86 -3.60
CA ASP A 38 -5.08 -1.33 -3.34
C ASP A 38 -5.13 -2.51 -2.36
N GLU A 39 -4.24 -3.50 -2.53
CA GLU A 39 -4.10 -4.61 -1.58
C GLU A 39 -3.75 -4.10 -0.17
N ALA A 40 -2.73 -3.24 -0.07
CA ALA A 40 -2.29 -2.69 1.21
C ALA A 40 -3.38 -1.87 1.91
N LYS A 41 -4.12 -1.03 1.16
CA LYS A 41 -5.25 -0.26 1.69
C LYS A 41 -6.40 -1.13 2.17
N LYS A 42 -6.69 -2.25 1.50
CA LYS A 42 -7.70 -3.22 1.96
C LYS A 42 -7.31 -3.85 3.29
N ILE A 43 -6.04 -4.22 3.45
CA ILE A 43 -5.54 -4.77 4.72
C ILE A 43 -5.63 -3.72 5.83
N GLN A 44 -5.19 -2.47 5.57
CA GLN A 44 -5.30 -1.38 6.55
C GLN A 44 -6.75 -1.15 6.98
N LYS A 45 -7.68 -1.15 6.02
CA LYS A 45 -9.11 -1.04 6.31
C LYS A 45 -9.62 -2.18 7.21
N ALA A 46 -9.23 -3.42 6.93
CA ALA A 46 -9.64 -4.57 7.75
C ALA A 46 -9.04 -4.50 9.18
N ILE A 47 -7.87 -3.89 9.36
CA ILE A 47 -7.30 -3.61 10.69
C ILE A 47 -8.10 -2.52 11.39
N ASP A 48 -8.38 -1.41 10.71
CA ASP A 48 -9.12 -0.28 11.25
C ASP A 48 -10.56 -0.66 11.64
N ASP A 49 -11.18 -1.55 10.85
CA ASP A 49 -12.52 -2.11 11.10
C ASP A 49 -12.50 -3.21 12.19
N GLY A 50 -11.31 -3.60 12.68
CA GLY A 50 -11.13 -4.63 13.73
C GLY A 50 -11.33 -6.07 13.26
N GLU A 51 -11.44 -6.30 11.95
CA GLU A 51 -11.54 -7.64 11.35
C GLU A 51 -10.20 -8.38 11.43
N ILE A 52 -9.09 -7.64 11.30
CA ILE A 52 -7.74 -8.13 11.55
C ILE A 52 -7.28 -7.53 12.88
N THR A 53 -7.29 -8.37 13.92
CA THR A 53 -6.84 -7.99 15.27
C THR A 53 -5.37 -8.32 15.55
N SER A 54 -4.75 -9.12 14.68
CA SER A 54 -3.31 -9.39 14.68
C SER A 54 -2.83 -9.78 13.28
N LEU A 55 -1.61 -9.35 12.94
CA LEU A 55 -0.90 -9.83 11.77
C LEU A 55 0.25 -10.70 12.29
N ASN A 56 0.05 -12.02 12.26
CA ASN A 56 0.99 -13.01 12.79
C ASN A 56 2.02 -13.43 11.74
#